data_AF-A0A7C0WRR7-F1
#
_entry.id   AF-A0A7C0WRR7-F1
#
_cell.length_a   1.000
_cell.length_b   1.000
_cell.length_c   1.000
_cell.angle_alpha   90.00
_cell.angle_beta   90.00
_cell.angle_gamma   90.00
#
_symmetry.space_group_name_H-M   'P 1'
#
loop_
_entity.id
_entity.type
_entity.pdbx_description
1 polymer ?
#
loop_
_entity_poly.entity_id
_entity_poly.type
_entity_poly.pdbx_seq_one_letter_code
_entity_poly.pdbx_strand_id
1 'polypeptide(L)' 'YASMLASSGKVDMYTLQKLLTHKSPLMTQRYAHLRDETLKKASDLAGELVNQAMHKRNKVVPLRKGDNL' A
#
# COMPACT_ATOMS: atom_id res chain seq x y z
N TYR A 1 -16.47 -9.06 7.47
CA TYR A 1 -16.10 -7.97 6.54
C TYR A 1 -15.36 -6.81 7.20
N ALA A 2 -15.57 -6.53 8.50
CA ALA A 2 -14.86 -5.47 9.22
C ALA A 2 -13.33 -5.53 9.11
N SER A 3 -12.73 -6.71 9.34
CA SER A 3 -11.28 -6.90 9.21
C SER A 3 -10.78 -6.59 7.81
N MET A 4 -11.52 -7.03 6.77
CA MET A 4 -11.21 -6.73 5.38
C MET A 4 -11.24 -5.22 5.10
N LEU A 5 -12.24 -4.50 5.60
CA LEU A 5 -12.33 -3.05 5.44
C LEU A 5 -11.20 -2.33 6.18
N ALA A 6 -10.90 -2.75 7.41
CA ALA A 6 -9.79 -2.18 8.19
C ALA A 6 -8.44 -2.42 7.50
N SER A 7 -8.17 -3.65 7.06
CA SER A 7 -6.94 -4.02 6.33
C SER A 7 -6.87 -3.40 4.93
N SER A 8 -7.99 -2.96 4.35
CA SER A 8 -7.95 -2.30 3.04
C SER A 8 -7.31 -0.92 3.08
N GLY A 9 -7.27 -0.27 4.26
CA GLY A 9 -6.80 1.11 4.43
C GLY A 9 -7.70 2.19 3.79
N LYS A 10 -8.77 1.80 3.07
CA LYS A 10 -9.66 2.71 2.34
C LYS A 10 -10.76 3.32 3.21
N VAL A 11 -11.00 2.75 4.38
CA VAL A 11 -12.06 3.17 5.31
C VAL A 11 -11.39 3.51 6.64
N ASP A 12 -11.65 4.71 7.14
CA ASP A 12 -11.11 5.12 8.44
C ASP A 12 -11.86 4.48 9.63
N MET A 13 -11.30 4.57 10.84
CA MET A 13 -11.86 3.89 12.02
C MET A 13 -13.21 4.45 12.46
N TYR A 14 -13.44 5.74 12.28
CA TYR A 14 -14.71 6.38 12.61
C TYR A 14 -15.80 5.99 11.60
N THR A 15 -15.45 5.97 10.31
CA THR A 15 -16.35 5.48 9.27
C THR A 15 -16.65 3.99 9.45
N LEU A 16 -15.65 3.18 9.79
CA LEU A 16 -15.82 1.76 10.09
C LEU A 16 -16.74 1.56 11.32
N GLN A 17 -16.61 2.39 12.36
CA GLN A 17 -17.50 2.37 13.52
C GLN A 17 -18.96 2.61 13.11
N LYS A 18 -19.23 3.60 12.22
CA LYS A 18 -20.58 3.88 11.72
C LYS A 18 -21.14 2.75 10.88
N LEU A 19 -20.34 2.20 9.96
CA LEU A 19 -20.74 1.08 9.11
C LEU A 19 -21.11 -0.16 9.95
N LEU A 20 -20.38 -0.39 11.04
CA LEU A 20 -20.64 -1.50 11.96
C LEU A 20 -21.70 -1.16 13.02
N THR A 21 -22.27 0.05 13.01
CA THR A 21 -23.26 0.53 14.00
C THR A 21 -22.77 0.42 15.45
N HIS A 22 -21.46 0.52 15.66
CA HIS A 22 -20.86 0.40 16.99
C HIS A 22 -21.12 1.66 17.83
N LYS A 23 -21.67 1.46 19.03
CA LYS A 23 -22.03 2.56 19.95
C LYS A 23 -20.83 3.24 20.60
N SER A 24 -19.66 2.61 20.56
CA SER A 24 -18.44 3.10 21.21
C SER A 24 -17.22 2.78 20.35
N PRO A 25 -16.22 3.67 20.29
CA PRO A 25 -14.94 3.41 19.63
C PRO A 25 -14.24 2.15 20.14
N LEU A 26 -14.44 1.76 21.40
CA LEU A 26 -13.84 0.57 22.02
C LEU A 26 -14.20 -0.72 21.25
N MET A 27 -15.43 -0.82 20.73
CA MET A 27 -15.85 -1.98 19.93
C MET A 27 -15.09 -2.09 18.60
N THR A 28 -14.67 -0.96 18.05
CA THR A 28 -13.93 -0.86 16.78
C THR A 28 -12.42 -0.94 17.00
N GLN A 29 -11.92 -0.64 18.21
CA GLN A 29 -10.49 -0.62 18.54
C GLN A 29 -9.78 -1.94 18.23
N ARG A 30 -10.48 -3.07 18.33
CA ARG A 30 -9.95 -4.39 17.98
C ARG A 30 -9.46 -4.51 16.52
N TYR A 31 -9.77 -3.56 15.64
CA TYR A 31 -9.30 -3.52 14.26
C TYR A 31 -8.12 -2.56 14.03
N ALA A 32 -7.68 -1.82 15.05
CA ALA A 32 -6.63 -0.80 14.90
C ALA A 32 -5.31 -1.41 14.38
N HIS A 33 -4.91 -2.56 14.92
CA HIS A 33 -3.68 -3.26 14.52
C HIS A 33 -3.63 -3.58 13.02
N LEU A 34 -4.78 -3.85 12.40
CA LEU A 34 -4.85 -4.14 10.97
C LEU A 34 -4.46 -2.94 10.10
N ARG A 35 -4.67 -1.71 10.59
CA ARG A 35 -4.26 -0.50 9.87
C ARG A 35 -2.76 -0.30 9.89
N ASP A 36 -2.12 -0.62 11.01
CA ASP A 36 -0.66 -0.50 11.15
C ASP A 36 0.03 -1.45 10.16
N GLU A 37 -0.48 -2.69 10.05
CA GLU A 37 0.00 -3.65 9.06
C GLU A 37 -0.22 -3.17 7.62
N THR A 38 -1.38 -2.57 7.33
CA THR A 38 -1.66 -2.03 6.00
C THR A 38 -0.75 -0.84 5.65
N LEU A 39 -0.48 0.05 6.62
CA LEU A 39 0.42 1.18 6.43
C LEU A 39 1.85 0.71 6.15
N LYS A 40 2.30 -0.32 6.87
CA LYS A 40 3.60 -0.94 6.63
C LYS A 40 3.69 -1.49 5.19
N LYS A 41 2.72 -2.33 4.80
CA LYS A 41 2.67 -2.91 3.44
C LYS A 41 2.62 -1.83 2.34
N ALA A 42 1.87 -0.75 2.57
CA ALA A 42 1.80 0.37 1.64
C ALA A 42 3.14 1.11 1.52
N SER A 43 3.86 1.29 2.63
CA SER A 43 5.19 1.90 2.65
C SER A 43 6.22 1.02 1.92
N ASP A 44 6.20 -0.29 2.16
CA ASP A 44 7.09 -1.25 1.50
C ASP A 44 6.88 -1.22 -0.02
N LEU A 45 5.61 -1.27 -0.47
CA LEU A 45 5.25 -1.16 -1.89
C LEU A 45 5.71 0.17 -2.51
N ALA A 46 5.55 1.28 -1.80
CA ALA A 46 6.02 2.58 -2.28
C ALA A 46 7.56 2.59 -2.45
N GLY A 47 8.30 2.00 -1.51
CA GLY A 47 9.75 1.84 -1.61
C GLY A 47 10.16 1.02 -2.83
N GLU A 48 9.48 -0.10 -3.08
CA GLU A 48 9.71 -0.92 -4.27
C GLU A 48 9.47 -0.14 -5.57
N LEU A 49 8.36 0.59 -5.66
CA LEU A 49 8.02 1.39 -6.85
C LEU A 49 9.05 2.49 -7.11
N VAL A 50 9.54 3.16 -6.06
CA VAL A 50 10.60 4.16 -6.16
C VAL A 50 11.90 3.52 -6.65
N ASN A 51 12.32 2.39 -6.06
CA ASN A 51 13.52 1.67 -6.48
C ASN A 51 13.43 1.24 -7.95
N GLN A 52 12.29 0.69 -8.37
CA GLN A 52 12.06 0.30 -9.77
C GLN A 52 12.15 1.50 -10.71
N ALA A 53 11.56 2.64 -10.36
CA ALA A 53 11.64 3.86 -11.16
C ALA A 53 13.08 4.37 -11.30
N MET A 54 13.87 4.32 -10.22
CA MET A 54 15.29 4.71 -10.22
C MET A 54 16.14 3.76 -11.09
N HIS A 55 15.95 2.44 -10.96
CA HIS A 55 16.70 1.46 -11.75
C HIS A 55 16.30 1.43 -13.23
N LYS A 56 15.04 1.72 -13.58
CA LYS A 56 14.58 1.82 -14.97
C LYS A 56 15.29 2.95 -15.72
N ARG A 57 15.65 4.03 -15.03
CA ARG A 57 16.38 5.18 -15.61
C ARG A 57 17.84 4.85 -15.97
N ASN A 58 18.45 3.86 -15.31
CA ASN A 58 19.84 3.46 -15.52
C ASN A 58 20.05 2.34 -16.57
N LYS A 59 19.01 1.89 -17.27
CA LYS A 59 19.20 0.97 -18.40
C LYS A 59 19.79 1.73 -19.60
N VAL A 60 21.11 1.90 -19.59
CA VAL A 60 21.88 2.31 -20.77
C VAL A 60 21.78 1.16 -21.77
N VAL A 61 20.93 1.31 -22.79
CA VAL A 61 20.85 0.36 -23.90
C VAL A 61 22.05 0.64 -24.80
N PRO A 62 23.04 -0.27 -24.92
CA PRO A 62 24.10 -0.09 -25.90
C PRO A 62 23.44 -0.16 -27.29
N LEU A 63 23.44 0.97 -28.00
CA LEU A 63 23.01 1.04 -29.39
C LEU A 63 23.88 0.07 -30.18
N ARG A 64 23.25 -0.94 -30.79
CA ARG A 64 23.91 -1.95 -31.62
C ARG A 64 24.73 -1.20 -32.68
N LYS A 65 26.06 -1.20 -32.54
CA LYS A 65 26.98 -0.61 -33.52
C LYS A 65 26.72 -1.36 -34.82
N GLY A 66 26.22 -0.62 -35.81
CA GLY A 66 25.84 -1.18 -37.10
C GLY A 66 26.98 -2.01 -37.67
N ASP A 67 26.64 -3.24 -38.05
CA ASP A 67 27.47 -4.12 -38.84
C ASP A 67 27.70 -3.42 -40.19
N ASN A 68 28.84 -2.73 -40.34
CA ASN A 68 29.27 -2.20 -41.62
C ASN A 68 30.13 -3.24 -42.32
N LEU A 69 29.67 -3.57 -43.53
CA LEU A 69 30.27 -4.37 -44.59
C LEU A 69 31.79 -4.20 -44.73
#